data_AF-A0A954SU68-F1
#
_entry.id   AF-A0A954SU68-F1
#
_cell.length_a   1.000
_cell.length_b   1.000
_cell.length_c   1.000
_cell.angle_alpha   90.00
_cell.angle_beta   90.00
_cell.angle_gamma   90.00
#
_symmetry.space_group_name_H-M   'P 1'
#
loop_
_entity.id
_entity.type
_entity.pdbx_description
1 polymer ?
#
loop_
_entity_poly.entity_id
_entity_poly.type
_entity_poly.pdbx_seq_one_letter_code
_entity_poly.pdbx_strand_id
1 'polypeptide(L)'
;FDECLDAWESDRFLFSHGNYLADRPLENQPIKILRWTNLKEMIPQPHISGKTAIVGHIANKSGEIVDLVHLKCIDTYCYGGKWLTGVELNSGQIWQFDKRGNPRR
;
A
#
# COMPACT_ATOMS: atom_id res chain seq x y z
N PHE A 1 -8.18 11.52 16.80
CA PHE A 1 -7.92 11.09 15.41
C PHE A 1 -9.29 11.02 14.76
N ASP A 2 -9.79 12.14 14.23
CA ASP A 2 -11.22 12.24 13.89
C ASP A 2 -11.54 11.94 12.42
N GLU A 3 -10.55 11.75 11.53
CA GLU A 3 -10.83 11.44 10.12
C GLU A 3 -9.79 10.47 9.52
N CYS A 4 -10.26 9.58 8.65
CA CYS A 4 -9.41 8.70 7.84
C CYS A 4 -8.96 9.47 6.59
N LEU A 5 -7.70 9.90 6.55
CA LEU A 5 -7.14 10.67 5.44
C LEU A 5 -7.07 9.83 4.16
N ASP A 6 -7.25 10.48 3.01
CA ASP A 6 -7.13 9.83 1.69
C ASP A 6 -5.70 9.39 1.37
N ALA A 7 -4.76 10.18 1.87
CA ALA A 7 -3.35 9.91 1.79
C ALA A 7 -2.63 10.61 2.94
N TRP A 8 -1.46 10.11 3.28
CA TRP A 8 -0.58 10.70 4.29
C TRP A 8 0.87 10.49 3.88
N GLU A 9 1.78 11.37 4.29
CA GLU A 9 3.21 11.18 4.09
C GLU A 9 4.05 11.57 5.31
N SER A 10 5.19 10.92 5.40
CA SER A 10 6.31 11.23 6.28
C SER A 10 7.49 11.73 5.44
N ASP A 11 8.66 11.87 6.06
CA ASP A 11 9.89 12.23 5.37
C ASP A 11 10.31 11.20 4.31
N ARG A 12 10.05 9.91 4.55
CA ARG A 12 10.53 8.80 3.69
C ARG A 12 9.45 8.02 2.97
N PHE A 13 8.23 8.04 3.49
CA PHE A 13 7.13 7.19 3.03
C PHE A 13 5.90 8.01 2.70
N LEU A 14 5.16 7.59 1.67
CA LEU A 14 3.81 8.06 1.39
C LEU A 14 2.84 6.88 1.44
N PHE A 15 1.59 7.16 1.80
CA PHE A 15 0.56 6.18 2.05
C PHE A 15 -0.71 6.57 1.31
N SER A 16 -1.30 5.64 0.57
CA SER A 16 -2.65 5.77 0.01
C SER A 16 -3.34 4.41 -0.01
N HIS A 17 -4.67 4.39 -0.10
CA HIS A 17 -5.39 3.12 -0.09
C HIS A 17 -5.15 2.31 -1.37
N GLY A 18 -5.25 2.95 -2.54
CA GLY A 18 -5.19 2.31 -3.85
C GLY A 18 -3.90 2.60 -4.61
N ASN A 19 -3.70 3.85 -5.02
CA ASN A 19 -2.61 4.22 -5.93
C ASN A 19 -2.22 5.71 -5.80
N TYR A 20 -1.33 6.19 -6.68
CA TYR A 20 -0.95 7.59 -6.82
C TYR A 20 -0.44 7.88 -8.25
N LEU A 21 -0.42 9.15 -8.66
CA LEU A 21 0.23 9.64 -9.87
C LEU A 21 1.66 10.09 -9.54
N ALA A 22 2.64 9.60 -10.28
CA ALA A 22 4.05 9.81 -9.97
C ALA A 22 4.50 11.27 -10.13
N ASP A 23 3.86 12.04 -11.01
CA ASP A 23 4.24 13.37 -11.44
C ASP A 23 3.57 14.50 -10.64
N ARG A 24 2.83 14.17 -9.57
CA ARG A 24 2.07 15.13 -8.77
C ARG A 24 2.38 14.98 -7.28
N PRO A 25 2.45 16.09 -6.52
CA PRO A 25 2.55 15.99 -5.07
C PRO A 25 1.30 15.34 -4.47
N LEU A 26 1.44 14.76 -3.27
CA LEU A 26 0.40 13.93 -2.64
C LEU A 26 -0.93 14.67 -2.43
N GLU A 27 -0.86 15.96 -2.11
CA GLU A 27 -2.02 16.85 -1.93
C GLU A 27 -2.84 17.10 -3.21
N ASN A 28 -2.22 16.90 -4.39
CA ASN A 28 -2.85 17.14 -5.70
C ASN A 28 -3.26 15.84 -6.41
N GLN A 29 -3.29 14.74 -5.67
CA GLN A 29 -3.71 13.46 -6.20
C GLN A 29 -5.24 13.40 -6.34
N PRO A 30 -5.78 12.91 -7.47
CA PRO A 30 -7.22 12.71 -7.58
C PRO A 30 -7.70 11.64 -6.59
N ILE A 31 -8.77 11.92 -5.86
CA ILE A 31 -9.38 10.98 -4.89
C ILE A 31 -9.64 9.59 -5.50
N LYS A 32 -10.05 9.55 -6.79
CA LYS A 32 -10.26 8.30 -7.51
C LYS A 32 -8.99 7.43 -7.56
N ILE A 33 -7.83 8.05 -7.80
CA ILE A 33 -6.54 7.36 -7.84
C ILE A 33 -6.16 6.89 -6.42
N LEU A 34 -6.30 7.77 -5.42
CA LEU A 34 -5.95 7.47 -4.04
C LEU A 34 -6.75 6.33 -3.44
N ARG A 35 -8.04 6.20 -3.80
CA ARG A 35 -8.96 5.22 -3.20
C ARG A 35 -9.23 3.98 -4.06
N TRP A 36 -9.32 4.11 -5.38
CA TRP A 36 -10.02 3.09 -6.18
C TRP A 36 -9.20 2.52 -7.34
N THR A 37 -8.07 3.13 -7.69
CA THR A 37 -7.25 2.63 -8.79
C THR A 37 -6.39 1.46 -8.31
N ASN A 38 -6.48 0.34 -9.00
CA ASN A 38 -5.72 -0.88 -8.71
C ASN A 38 -4.34 -0.84 -9.39
N LEU A 39 -3.29 -1.43 -8.80
CA LEU A 39 -1.99 -1.53 -9.49
C LEU A 39 -2.04 -2.35 -10.79
N LYS A 40 -3.02 -3.24 -10.96
CA LYS A 40 -3.25 -3.95 -12.23
C LYS A 40 -3.71 -3.02 -13.35
N GLU A 41 -4.39 -1.93 -13.01
CA GLU A 41 -4.80 -0.90 -13.96
C GLU A 41 -3.63 0.05 -14.26
N MET A 42 -2.82 0.35 -13.24
CA MET A 42 -1.71 1.30 -13.34
C MET A 42 -0.62 0.96 -12.32
N ILE A 43 0.55 0.54 -12.78
CA ILE A 43 1.74 0.46 -11.92
C ILE A 43 2.41 1.86 -11.94
N PRO A 44 2.39 2.61 -10.83
CA PRO A 44 2.94 3.95 -10.82
C PRO A 44 4.46 3.92 -10.89
N GLN A 45 5.02 4.95 -11.51
CA GLN A 45 6.46 5.23 -11.48
C GLN A 45 6.87 5.76 -10.08
N PRO A 46 8.18 5.90 -9.79
CA PRO A 46 8.64 6.56 -8.57
C PRO A 46 8.00 7.94 -8.42
N HIS A 47 7.41 8.22 -7.26
CA HIS A 47 6.77 9.49 -6.99
C HIS A 47 7.79 10.64 -7.04
N ILE A 48 7.36 11.83 -7.45
CA ILE A 48 8.21 13.02 -7.63
C ILE A 48 8.98 13.43 -6.38
N SER A 49 8.46 13.08 -5.19
CA SER A 49 9.15 13.33 -3.91
C SER A 49 10.31 12.36 -3.63
N GLY A 50 10.45 11.28 -4.39
CA GLY A 50 11.40 10.20 -4.13
C GLY A 50 11.02 9.28 -2.95
N LYS A 51 9.87 9.48 -2.31
CA LYS A 51 9.39 8.66 -1.17
C LYS A 51 8.95 7.28 -1.65
N THR A 52 9.13 6.27 -0.81
CA THR A 52 8.58 4.94 -1.04
C THR A 52 7.08 4.94 -0.75
N ALA A 53 6.29 4.49 -1.71
CA ALA A 53 4.84 4.42 -1.59
C ALA A 53 4.38 3.11 -0.94
N ILE A 54 3.46 3.20 0.02
CA ILE A 54 2.80 2.08 0.68
C ILE A 54 1.32 2.09 0.32
N VAL A 55 0.86 1.06 -0.38
CA VAL A 55 -0.52 0.99 -0.91
C VAL A 55 -1.20 -0.34 -0.60
N GLY A 56 -2.52 -0.42 -0.84
CA GLY A 56 -3.34 -1.62 -0.68
C GLY A 56 -4.25 -1.87 -1.90
N HIS A 57 -5.51 -2.19 -1.63
CA HIS A 57 -6.65 -2.29 -2.58
C HIS A 57 -6.62 -3.42 -3.64
N ILE A 58 -5.45 -3.89 -4.08
CA ILE A 58 -5.32 -4.77 -5.25
C ILE A 58 -6.03 -6.13 -5.08
N ALA A 59 -6.27 -6.55 -3.83
CA ALA A 59 -6.67 -7.90 -3.49
C ALA A 59 -5.71 -8.92 -4.13
N ASN A 60 -4.42 -8.89 -3.75
CA ASN A 60 -3.42 -9.74 -4.40
C ASN A 60 -3.68 -11.23 -4.08
N LYS A 61 -4.32 -11.94 -5.01
CA LYS A 61 -4.77 -13.32 -4.83
C LYS A 61 -3.62 -14.32 -4.64
N SER A 62 -2.37 -13.98 -4.99
CA SER A 62 -1.22 -14.80 -4.61
C SER A 62 -1.00 -14.84 -3.10
N GLY A 63 -1.44 -13.81 -2.37
CA GLY A 63 -1.18 -13.61 -0.94
C GLY A 63 0.20 -13.01 -0.67
N GLU A 64 0.93 -12.59 -1.72
CA GLU A 64 2.26 -12.01 -1.58
C GLU A 64 2.23 -10.48 -1.56
N ILE A 65 3.21 -9.90 -0.86
CA ILE A 65 3.49 -8.47 -0.91
C ILE A 65 4.06 -8.16 -2.30
N VAL A 66 3.58 -7.08 -2.93
CA VAL A 66 4.27 -6.53 -4.10
C VAL A 66 5.36 -5.61 -3.59
N ASP A 67 6.62 -5.91 -3.92
CA ASP A 67 7.77 -5.17 -3.41
C ASP A 67 8.64 -4.67 -4.56
N LEU A 68 8.44 -3.40 -4.92
CA LEU A 68 9.27 -2.64 -5.84
C LEU A 68 10.08 -1.61 -5.05
N VAL A 69 11.22 -1.19 -5.60
CA VAL A 69 12.13 -0.22 -4.96
C VAL A 69 11.41 1.03 -4.44
N HIS A 70 10.41 1.52 -5.18
CA HIS A 70 9.66 2.73 -4.85
C HIS A 70 8.22 2.47 -4.37
N LEU A 71 7.78 1.21 -4.33
CA LEU A 71 6.37 0.86 -4.10
C LEU A 71 6.23 -0.48 -3.39
N LYS A 72 5.52 -0.48 -2.27
CA LYS A 72 5.14 -1.70 -1.55
C LYS A 72 3.62 -1.80 -1.45
N CYS A 73 3.03 -2.89 -1.95
CA CYS A 73 1.61 -3.19 -1.70
C CYS A 73 1.47 -4.29 -0.65
N ILE A 74 0.75 -3.98 0.43
CA ILE A 74 0.57 -4.87 1.58
C ILE A 74 -0.83 -5.54 1.61
N ASP A 75 -1.66 -5.35 0.58
CA ASP A 75 -2.93 -6.07 0.46
C ASP A 75 -2.71 -7.49 -0.06
N THR A 76 -2.51 -8.39 0.89
CA THR A 76 -2.29 -9.82 0.68
C THR A 76 -3.57 -10.64 0.80
N TYR A 77 -4.72 -10.07 0.42
CA TYR A 77 -6.00 -10.76 0.23
C TYR A 77 -6.59 -11.40 1.49
N CYS A 78 -6.45 -10.74 2.65
CA CYS A 78 -6.98 -11.21 3.94
C CYS A 78 -8.48 -11.57 3.86
N TYR A 79 -9.29 -10.68 3.27
CA TYR A 79 -10.75 -10.88 3.19
C TYR A 79 -11.12 -12.11 2.35
N GLY A 80 -10.28 -12.47 1.38
CA GLY A 80 -10.41 -13.67 0.55
C GLY A 80 -9.81 -14.93 1.15
N GLY A 81 -9.41 -14.90 2.43
CA GLY A 81 -8.90 -16.07 3.16
C GLY A 81 -7.39 -16.24 3.13
N LYS A 82 -6.63 -15.21 2.73
CA LYS A 82 -5.16 -15.19 2.82
C LYS A 82 -4.74 -14.41 4.07
N TRP A 83 -3.84 -13.45 3.93
CA TRP A 83 -3.12 -12.85 5.05
C TRP A 83 -3.51 -11.40 5.27
N LEU A 84 -3.65 -11.00 6.53
CA LEU A 84 -3.51 -9.62 6.97
C LEU A 84 -2.02 -9.33 7.16
N THR A 85 -1.50 -8.29 6.50
CA THR A 85 -0.08 -7.94 6.54
C THR A 85 0.15 -6.66 7.33
N GLY A 86 1.07 -6.71 8.29
CA GLY A 86 1.69 -5.55 8.91
C GLY A 86 3.17 -5.47 8.53
N VAL A 87 3.66 -4.25 8.30
CA VAL A 87 5.07 -4.00 7.96
C VAL A 87 5.61 -2.88 8.82
N GLU A 88 6.74 -3.10 9.48
CA GLU A 88 7.55 -2.04 10.06
C GLU A 88 8.52 -1.55 8.97
N LEU A 89 8.34 -0.30 8.53
CA LEU A 89 8.96 0.19 7.29
C LEU A 89 10.45 0.49 7.41
N ASN A 90 10.99 0.64 8.62
CA ASN A 90 12.40 0.99 8.82
C ASN A 90 13.30 -0.22 8.77
N SER A 91 12.89 -1.29 9.44
CA SER A 91 13.55 -2.59 9.51
C SER A 91 13.14 -3.50 8.36
N GLY A 92 11.98 -3.24 7.74
CA GLY A 92 11.36 -4.15 6.79
C GLY A 92 10.73 -5.40 7.44
N GLN A 93 10.61 -5.43 8.77
CA GLN A 93 9.98 -6.54 9.46
C GLN A 93 8.52 -6.70 9.03
N ILE A 94 8.16 -7.91 8.62
CA ILE A 94 6.81 -8.26 8.16
C ILE A 94 6.17 -9.19 9.18
N TRP A 95 4.89 -8.95 9.47
CA TRP A 95 4.03 -9.89 10.16
C TRP A 95 2.82 -10.19 9.29
N GLN A 96 2.44 -11.45 9.21
CA GLN A 96 1.28 -11.88 8.46
C GLN A 96 0.45 -12.85 9.30
N PHE A 97 -0.87 -12.66 9.32
CA PHE A 97 -1.80 -13.49 10.08
C PHE A 97 -2.99 -13.88 9.22
N ASP A 98 -3.49 -15.10 9.37
CA ASP A 98 -4.77 -15.48 8.78
C ASP A 98 -5.95 -14.85 9.55
N LYS A 99 -7.17 -15.03 9.03
CA LYS A 99 -8.40 -14.52 9.68
C LYS A 99 -8.67 -15.09 11.08
N ARG A 100 -7.99 -16.17 11.47
CA ARG A 100 -8.09 -16.81 12.80
C ARG A 100 -6.97 -16.32 13.75
N GLY A 101 -6.07 -15.47 13.28
CA GLY A 101 -4.93 -14.98 14.05
C GLY A 101 -3.73 -15.94 14.05
N ASN A 102 -3.69 -16.94 13.17
CA ASN A 102 -2.51 -17.80 13.06
C ASN A 102 -1.42 -17.07 12.26
N PRO A 103 -0.18 -16.99 12.77
CA PRO A 103 0.91 -16.36 12.04
C PRO A 103 1.29 -17.18 10.81
N ARG A 104 1.61 -16.48 9.71
CA ARG A 104 2.30 -17.07 8.56
C ARG A 104 3.71 -17.47 9.02
N ARG A 105 4.03 -18.76 8.90
CA ARG A 105 5.35 -19.31 9.17
C ARG A 105 6.25 -19.23 7.95
#